data_AF-A0AAW6F0K8-F1
#
_entry.id   AF-A0AAW6F0K8-F1
#
_cell.length_a   1.000
_cell.length_b   1.000
_cell.length_c   1.000
_cell.angle_alpha   90.00
_cell.angle_beta   90.00
_cell.angle_gamma   90.00
#
_symmetry.space_group_name_H-M   'P 1'
#
loop_
_entity.id
_entity.type
_entity.pdbx_description
1 polymer ?
#
loop_
_entity_poly.entity_id
_entity_poly.type
_entity_poly.pdbx_seq_one_letter_code
_entity_poly.pdbx_strand_id
1 'polypeptide(L)' 'FNTILKLKMRGYQPSENTLKSLQPDVSATTFIAAAKIFQMEGMLKSLQDIKPAQSPITGGNKRSMELGD' A
#
# COMPACT_ATOMS: atom_id res chain seq x y z
N PHE A 1 13.48 7.32 -4.11
CA PHE A 1 12.43 8.36 -4.21
C PHE A 1 12.78 9.45 -5.23
N ASN A 2 13.92 10.15 -5.08
CA ASN A 2 14.32 11.23 -6.01
C ASN A 2 14.36 10.83 -7.49
N THR A 3 14.71 9.59 -7.82
CA THR A 3 14.76 9.12 -9.21
C THR A 3 13.39 9.12 -9.90
N ILE A 4 12.33 8.67 -9.21
CA ILE A 4 10.97 8.57 -9.77
C ILE A 4 10.41 9.97 -10.07
N LEU A 5 10.62 10.91 -9.15
CA LEU A 5 10.22 12.30 -9.35
C LEU A 5 10.98 12.95 -10.52
N LYS A 6 12.29 12.72 -10.63
CA LYS A 6 13.08 13.20 -11.78
C LYS A 6 12.56 12.66 -13.11
N LEU A 7 12.12 11.40 -13.18
CA LEU A 7 11.52 10.83 -14.38
C LEU A 7 10.22 11.57 -14.75
N LYS A 8 9.33 11.81 -13.77
CA LYS A 8 8.10 12.59 -14.00
C LYS A 8 8.40 13.99 -14.52
N MET A 9 9.36 14.69 -13.92
CA MET A 9 9.78 16.04 -14.35
C MET A 9 10.37 16.06 -15.76
N ARG A 10 10.95 14.93 -16.21
CA ARG A 10 11.46 14.76 -17.59
C ARG A 10 10.37 14.38 -18.60
N GLY A 11 9.11 14.32 -18.18
CA GLY A 11 7.98 13.95 -19.05
C GLY A 11 7.80 12.45 -19.25
N TYR A 12 8.50 11.61 -18.49
CA TYR A 12 8.28 10.17 -18.54
C TYR A 12 6.90 9.83 -17.96
N GLN A 13 6.17 8.96 -18.66
CA GLN A 13 4.92 8.37 -18.20
C GLN A 13 5.02 6.85 -18.38
N PRO A 14 5.06 6.06 -17.30
CA PRO A 14 5.07 4.61 -17.40
C PRO A 14 3.72 4.08 -17.89
N SER A 15 3.76 2.93 -18.56
CA SER A 15 2.55 2.16 -18.84
C SER A 15 2.06 1.41 -17.59
N GLU A 16 0.80 1.01 -17.58
CA GLU A 16 0.22 0.18 -16.51
C GLU A 16 1.01 -1.13 -16.33
N ASN A 17 1.42 -1.77 -17.42
CA ASN A 17 2.20 -3.01 -17.40
C ASN A 17 3.59 -2.80 -16.81
N THR A 18 4.23 -1.67 -17.11
CA THR A 18 5.53 -1.31 -16.53
C THR A 18 5.45 -1.21 -15.01
N LEU A 19 4.41 -0.55 -14.48
CA LEU A 19 4.21 -0.47 -13.03
C LEU A 19 3.85 -1.82 -12.42
N LYS A 20 2.96 -2.61 -13.05
CA LYS A 20 2.58 -3.95 -12.56
C LYS A 20 3.77 -4.90 -12.48
N SER A 21 4.67 -4.85 -13.47
CA SER A 21 5.88 -5.66 -13.49
C SER A 21 6.87 -5.34 -12.37
N LEU A 22 6.73 -4.20 -11.68
CA LEU A 22 7.55 -3.90 -10.51
C LEU A 22 7.15 -4.75 -9.29
N GLN A 23 5.97 -5.36 -9.30
CA GLN A 23 5.58 -6.31 -8.27
C GLN A 23 6.01 -7.72 -8.69
N PRO A 24 6.57 -8.52 -7.76
CA PRO A 24 6.72 -8.27 -6.33
C PRO A 24 8.03 -7.56 -5.93
N ASP A 25 8.88 -7.21 -6.91
CA ASP A 25 10.26 -6.74 -6.71
C ASP A 25 10.37 -5.44 -5.88
N VAL A 26 9.33 -4.60 -5.86
CA VAL A 26 9.27 -3.37 -5.07
C VAL A 26 8.26 -3.45 -3.95
N SER A 27 8.57 -2.80 -2.83
CA SER A 27 7.64 -2.72 -1.70
C SER A 27 6.32 -2.04 -2.08
N ALA A 28 5.22 -2.44 -1.43
CA ALA A 28 3.91 -1.84 -1.62
C ALA A 28 3.95 -0.31 -1.44
N THR A 29 4.70 0.19 -0.46
CA THR A 29 4.91 1.63 -0.23
C THR A 29 5.56 2.32 -1.43
N THR A 30 6.57 1.70 -2.05
CA THR A 30 7.25 2.24 -3.23
C THR A 30 6.32 2.24 -4.45
N PHE A 31 5.54 1.17 -4.63
CA PHE A 31 4.54 1.07 -5.68
C PHE A 31 3.45 2.14 -5.53
N ILE A 32 2.90 2.32 -4.33
CA ILE A 32 1.89 3.35 -4.03
C ILE A 32 2.44 4.74 -4.32
N ALA A 33 3.67 5.03 -3.89
CA ALA A 33 4.31 6.31 -4.16
C ALA A 33 4.48 6.57 -5.66
N ALA A 34 4.94 5.57 -6.43
CA ALA A 34 5.09 5.68 -7.88
C ALA A 34 3.74 5.94 -8.56
N ALA A 35 2.70 5.18 -8.21
CA ALA A 35 1.36 5.36 -8.75
C ALA A 35 0.82 6.78 -8.47
N LYS A 36 1.04 7.31 -7.26
CA LYS A 36 0.65 8.70 -6.91
C LYS A 36 1.43 9.74 -7.72
N ILE A 37 2.74 9.61 -7.86
CA ILE A 37 3.58 10.55 -8.64
C ILE A 37 3.15 10.60 -10.12
N PHE A 38 2.79 9.46 -10.69
CA PHE A 38 2.34 9.38 -12.09
C PHE A 38 0.84 9.60 -12.28
N GLN A 39 0.09 9.88 -11.20
CA GLN A 39 -1.38 10.03 -11.21
C GLN A 39 -2.12 8.78 -11.72
N MET A 40 -1.59 7.60 -11.42
CA MET A 40 -2.13 6.29 -11.80
C MET A 40 -2.87 5.62 -10.64
N GLU A 41 -3.57 6.43 -9.82
CA GLU A 41 -4.29 5.95 -8.63
C GLU A 41 -5.42 4.97 -8.97
N GLY A 42 -5.88 4.95 -10.23
CA GLY A 42 -6.78 3.91 -10.75
C GLY A 42 -6.22 2.49 -10.57
N MET A 43 -4.89 2.32 -10.62
CA MET A 43 -4.22 1.03 -10.36
C MET A 43 -4.23 0.65 -8.87
N LEU A 44 -4.38 1.61 -7.97
CA LEU A 44 -4.40 1.37 -6.52
C LEU A 44 -5.74 0.83 -6.04
N LYS A 45 -6.81 0.93 -6.85
CA LYS A 45 -8.13 0.35 -6.52
C LYS A 45 -8.04 -1.15 -6.27
N SER A 46 -7.15 -1.85 -6.99
CA SER A 46 -6.87 -3.27 -6.73
C SER A 46 -6.11 -3.53 -5.43
N LEU A 47 -5.37 -2.54 -4.90
CA LEU A 47 -4.60 -2.69 -3.66
C LEU A 47 -5.43 -2.37 -2.41
N GLN A 48 -6.41 -1.46 -2.50
CA GLN A 48 -7.28 -1.12 -1.36
C GLN A 48 -8.24 -2.27 -0.99
N ASP A 49 -8.55 -3.16 -1.93
CA ASP A 49 -9.29 -4.40 -1.69
C ASP A 49 -8.43 -5.45 -0.95
N ILE A 50 -7.10 -5.30 -1.02
CA ILE A 50 -6.16 -6.09 -0.22
C ILE A 50 -6.20 -5.49 1.18
N LYS A 51 -7.14 -6.01 1.98
CA LYS A 51 -7.30 -5.74 3.41
C LYS A 51 -5.90 -5.53 4.01
N PRO A 52 -5.61 -4.36 4.63
CA PRO A 52 -4.35 -4.20 5.32
C PRO A 52 -4.23 -5.40 6.26
N ALA A 53 -3.14 -6.16 6.15
CA ALA A 53 -2.83 -7.23 7.08
C ALA A 53 -2.42 -6.63 8.44
N GLN A 54 -3.18 -5.66 8.95
CA GLN A 54 -3.38 -5.56 10.37
C GLN A 54 -4.46 -6.58 10.70
N SER A 55 -4.02 -7.77 11.07
CA SER A 55 -4.78 -8.57 12.03
C SER A 55 -5.29 -7.60 13.10
N PRO A 56 -6.58 -7.64 13.49
CA PRO A 56 -6.96 -6.96 14.72
C PRO A 56 -5.99 -7.49 15.77
N ILE A 57 -5.30 -6.58 16.46
CA ILE A 57 -4.45 -6.95 17.58
C ILE A 57 -5.41 -7.60 18.58
N THR A 58 -5.49 -8.93 18.58
CA THR A 58 -6.07 -9.71 19.66
C THR A 58 -5.08 -9.61 20.82
N GLY A 59 -4.98 -8.41 21.39
CA GLY A 59 -4.27 -8.16 22.64
C GLY A 59 -5.17 -8.63 23.76
N GLY A 60 -5.15 -9.94 24.01
CA GLY A 60 -5.92 -10.55 25.08
C GLY A 60 -5.43 -10.09 26.46
N ASN A 61 -6.38 -9.82 27.35
CA ASN A 61 -6.24 -10.13 28.76
C ASN A 61 -7.57 -10.63 29.34
N LYS A 62 -7.66 -11.95 29.51
CA LYS A 62 -8.61 -12.56 30.46
C LYS A 62 -8.25 -12.06 31.85
N ARG A 63 -9.13 -11.32 32.53
CA ARG A 63 -9.19 -11.31 34.00
C ARG A 63 -10.63 -11.20 34.48
N SER A 64 -11.02 -12.28 35.15
CA SER A 64 -12.19 -12.47 36.01
C SER A 64 -12.50 -11.26 36.89
N MET A 65 -13.79 -10.93 37.04
CA MET A 65 -14.36 -10.69 38.37
C MET A 65 -15.83 -11.09 38.38
N GLU A 66 -16.09 -12.16 39.11
CA GLU A 66 -17.38 -12.58 39.66
C GLU A 66 -17.87 -11.57 40.72
N LEU A 67 -19.18 -11.65 41.04
CA LEU A 67 -19.97 -10.94 42.07
C LEU A 67 -20.50 -9.54 41.70
N GLY A 68 -21.76 -9.19 41.99
CA GLY A 68 -22.70 -9.79 42.94
C GLY A 68 -24.17 -9.53 42.58
N ASP A 69 -25.03 -10.11 43.41
CA ASP A 69 -26.46 -10.42 43.31
C ASP A 69 -27.40 -9.37 42.70
#